data_AF-A0A0D7A3H5-F1
#
_entry.id   AF-A0A0D7A3H5-F1
#
_cell.length_a   1.000
_cell.length_b   1.000
_cell.length_c   1.000
_cell.angle_alpha   90.00
_cell.angle_beta   90.00
_cell.angle_gamma   90.00
#
_symmetry.space_group_name_H-M   'P 1'
#
loop_
_entity.id
_entity.type
_entity.pdbx_description
1 polymer ?
#
loop_
_entity_poly.entity_id
_entity_poly.type
_entity_poly.pdbx_seq_one_letter_code
_entity_poly.pdbx_strand_id
1 'polypeptide(L)'
;MPDSRATQASTSTSRRVSLPRPLPSPSPLATEAPSMQTRSHSDVLTPEAVAAQRRRSAPPTPPQAKSRARDLLRKHYGLGVGPPTPLPGATRNPMNLDSTAFDAKSYYEQLITTSSLPTLLKRENELLSEIRELDSERQALVYNHHHELIAASDTIAAMKARAESLDADLELLKIAFSEISRLGAEVAIEDDNQGNP
;
A
#
# COMPACT_ATOMS: atom_id res chain seq x y z
N MET A 1 13.53 55.18 64.81
CA MET A 1 12.66 54.16 64.23
C MET A 1 13.52 53.05 63.61
N PRO A 2 13.85 52.01 64.39
CA PRO A 2 13.98 50.66 63.87
C PRO A 2 12.97 49.75 64.59
N ASP A 3 12.37 48.78 63.91
CA ASP A 3 12.19 47.49 64.57
C ASP A 3 12.01 46.32 63.59
N SER A 4 12.59 45.21 64.02
CA SER A 4 12.81 43.99 63.29
C SER A 4 11.58 43.10 63.36
N ARG A 5 11.24 42.43 62.25
CA ARG A 5 10.39 41.23 62.31
C ARG A 5 10.91 40.17 61.36
N ALA A 6 11.49 39.14 61.99
CA ALA A 6 11.95 37.92 61.38
C ALA A 6 10.80 36.94 61.13
N THR A 7 11.13 35.88 60.38
CA THR A 7 10.43 34.58 60.22
C THR A 7 9.21 34.61 59.29
N GLN A 8 9.04 33.75 58.27
CA GLN A 8 9.39 32.32 58.19
C GLN A 8 9.67 31.86 56.75
N ALA A 9 10.49 30.82 56.67
CA ALA A 9 10.85 30.06 55.48
C ALA A 9 9.63 29.43 54.80
N SER A 10 9.54 29.58 53.48
CA SER A 10 8.75 28.69 52.63
C SER A 10 9.70 27.72 51.95
N THR A 11 9.70 26.48 52.42
CA THR A 11 10.41 25.37 51.80
C THR A 11 9.78 25.09 50.43
N SER A 12 10.61 25.15 49.39
CA SER A 12 10.24 24.75 48.03
C SER A 12 9.98 23.25 48.01
N THR A 13 8.69 22.83 48.08
CA THR A 13 8.30 21.46 47.74
C THR A 13 8.32 21.32 46.24
N SER A 14 9.47 20.90 45.71
CA SER A 14 9.63 20.53 44.31
C SER A 14 8.76 19.30 44.03
N ARG A 15 7.62 19.53 43.37
CA ARG A 15 6.67 18.50 42.95
C ARG A 15 7.34 17.64 41.91
N ARG A 16 7.85 16.49 42.35
CA ARG A 16 8.48 15.47 41.51
C ARG A 16 7.49 15.03 40.43
N VAL A 17 7.71 15.49 39.20
CA VAL A 17 7.00 14.99 38.02
C VAL A 17 7.45 13.55 37.82
N SER A 18 6.56 12.60 38.08
CA SER A 18 6.77 11.19 37.77
C SER A 18 6.68 11.00 36.26
N LEU A 19 7.84 10.87 35.60
CA LEU A 19 7.90 10.41 34.21
C LEU A 19 7.38 8.97 34.12
N PRO A 20 6.59 8.61 33.08
CA PRO A 20 6.21 7.22 32.83
C PRO A 20 7.41 6.40 32.37
N ARG A 21 7.47 5.15 32.88
CA ARG A 21 8.47 4.12 32.60
C ARG A 21 8.54 3.80 31.09
N PRO A 22 9.73 3.69 30.46
CA PRO A 22 9.83 3.27 29.07
C PRO A 22 9.51 1.77 28.93
N LEU A 23 8.74 1.41 27.92
CA LEU A 23 8.49 0.03 27.51
C LEU A 23 9.76 -0.62 26.93
N PRO A 24 9.95 -1.94 27.06
CA PRO A 24 11.03 -2.64 26.37
C PRO A 24 10.75 -2.68 24.86
N SER A 25 11.76 -2.31 24.08
CA SER A 25 11.78 -2.39 22.62
C SER A 25 11.79 -3.86 22.15
N PRO A 26 10.97 -4.27 21.17
CA PRO A 26 11.21 -5.49 20.43
C PRO A 26 12.35 -5.28 19.42
N SER A 27 13.38 -6.12 19.50
CA SER A 27 14.49 -6.18 18.54
C SER A 27 14.01 -6.45 17.11
N PRO A 28 14.72 -5.97 16.07
CA PRO A 28 14.33 -6.11 14.68
C PRO A 28 14.44 -7.57 14.25
N LEU A 29 13.32 -8.15 13.81
CA LEU A 29 13.31 -9.46 13.17
C LEU A 29 13.89 -9.30 11.77
N ALA A 30 14.92 -10.09 11.50
CA ALA A 30 15.65 -10.11 10.25
C ALA A 30 14.74 -10.37 9.04
N THR A 31 15.07 -9.65 7.97
CA THR A 31 14.66 -9.85 6.58
C THR A 31 14.67 -11.32 6.18
N GLU A 32 13.51 -11.88 5.85
CA GLU A 32 13.44 -13.10 5.05
C GLU A 32 12.57 -12.82 3.82
N ALA A 33 13.27 -12.47 2.74
CA ALA A 33 12.67 -12.35 1.41
C ALA A 33 12.33 -13.76 0.88
N PRO A 34 11.14 -14.00 0.32
CA PRO A 34 10.85 -15.28 -0.30
C PRO A 34 11.63 -15.39 -1.62
N SER A 35 12.65 -16.25 -1.61
CA SER A 35 13.35 -16.68 -2.83
C SER A 35 12.41 -17.52 -3.69
N MET A 36 11.95 -16.95 -4.81
CA MET A 36 11.27 -17.71 -5.86
C MET A 36 12.28 -18.65 -6.52
N GLN A 37 12.26 -19.93 -6.15
CA GLN A 37 12.96 -20.98 -6.88
C GLN A 37 12.21 -21.26 -8.18
N THR A 38 12.81 -20.87 -9.30
CA THR A 38 12.41 -21.32 -10.63
C THR A 38 12.71 -22.82 -10.75
N ARG A 39 11.65 -23.63 -10.80
CA ARG A 39 11.74 -25.03 -11.17
C ARG A 39 12.09 -25.13 -12.66
N SER A 40 13.36 -25.41 -12.94
CA SER A 40 13.84 -25.81 -14.27
C SER A 40 13.63 -27.31 -14.43
N HIS A 41 12.63 -27.72 -15.19
CA HIS A 41 12.53 -29.07 -15.74
C HIS A 41 12.78 -28.99 -17.24
N SER A 42 13.85 -29.62 -17.73
CA SER A 42 13.86 -30.14 -19.09
C SER A 42 14.94 -31.21 -19.25
N ASP A 43 14.45 -32.32 -19.78
CA ASP A 43 15.00 -33.66 -19.84
C ASP A 43 16.16 -33.86 -20.82
N VAL A 44 16.81 -34.98 -20.55
CA VAL A 44 17.90 -35.66 -21.26
C VAL A 44 17.55 -35.94 -22.73
N LEU A 45 18.51 -35.68 -23.62
CA LEU A 45 18.49 -36.02 -25.04
C LEU A 45 18.78 -37.52 -25.25
N THR A 46 17.91 -38.21 -25.97
CA THR A 46 18.21 -39.44 -26.72
C THR A 46 17.69 -39.27 -28.16
N PRO A 47 18.46 -39.61 -29.21
CA PRO A 47 17.96 -39.57 -30.58
C PRO A 47 17.70 -40.98 -31.10
N GLU A 48 16.48 -41.27 -31.54
CA GLU A 48 16.18 -42.46 -32.35
C GLU A 48 15.20 -42.17 -33.50
N ALA A 49 15.72 -42.44 -34.70
CA ALA A 49 15.14 -42.93 -35.95
C ALA A 49 13.79 -42.44 -36.54
N VAL A 50 13.95 -41.85 -37.75
CA VAL A 50 13.36 -42.23 -39.05
C VAL A 50 11.83 -42.14 -39.31
N ALA A 51 11.50 -41.08 -40.08
CA ALA A 51 10.68 -41.03 -41.30
C ALA A 51 9.14 -41.20 -41.32
N ALA A 52 8.58 -40.31 -42.16
CA ALA A 52 7.34 -40.38 -42.94
C ALA A 52 5.99 -40.21 -42.19
N GLN A 53 5.34 -39.05 -42.36
CA GLN A 53 4.39 -38.86 -43.46
C GLN A 53 3.71 -37.48 -43.37
N ARG A 54 3.63 -36.82 -44.52
CA ARG A 54 2.96 -35.52 -44.77
C ARG A 54 1.50 -35.53 -44.32
N ARG A 55 1.06 -34.50 -43.58
CA ARG A 55 -0.27 -33.86 -43.76
C ARG A 55 -0.18 -32.36 -43.49
N ARG A 56 -0.49 -31.57 -44.52
CA ARG A 56 -0.75 -30.13 -44.42
C ARG A 56 -2.18 -29.93 -43.93
N SER A 57 -2.39 -29.09 -42.93
CA SER A 57 -3.70 -28.53 -42.59
C SER A 57 -3.55 -27.10 -42.08
N ALA A 58 -4.46 -26.25 -42.54
CA ALA A 58 -4.52 -24.79 -42.45
C ALA A 58 -4.61 -24.23 -41.00
N PRO A 59 -4.52 -22.90 -40.80
CA PRO A 59 -4.25 -22.31 -39.48
C PRO A 59 -5.50 -22.34 -38.59
N PRO A 60 -5.36 -22.64 -37.28
CA PRO A 60 -6.47 -22.48 -36.35
C PRO A 60 -6.58 -21.00 -35.95
N THR A 61 -7.74 -20.44 -36.28
CA THR A 61 -8.37 -19.26 -35.64
C THR A 61 -8.09 -19.24 -34.13
N PRO A 62 -7.72 -18.10 -33.51
CA PRO A 62 -7.49 -18.05 -32.06
C PRO A 62 -8.79 -17.76 -31.29
N PRO A 63 -9.26 -18.62 -30.37
CA PRO A 63 -10.36 -18.26 -29.50
C PRO A 63 -9.92 -18.26 -28.01
N GLN A 64 -10.56 -17.38 -27.23
CA GLN A 64 -10.75 -17.47 -25.77
C GLN A 64 -9.68 -16.94 -24.79
N ALA A 65 -8.38 -16.85 -25.12
CA ALA A 65 -7.38 -16.38 -24.13
C ALA A 65 -7.59 -14.91 -23.70
N LYS A 66 -7.97 -14.04 -24.65
CA LYS A 66 -8.24 -12.62 -24.39
C LYS A 66 -9.46 -12.41 -23.49
N SER A 67 -10.48 -13.27 -23.60
CA SER A 67 -11.67 -13.18 -22.74
C SER A 67 -11.35 -13.58 -21.31
N ARG A 68 -10.62 -14.68 -21.12
CA ARG A 68 -10.28 -15.16 -19.76
C ARG A 68 -9.41 -14.16 -18.99
N ALA A 69 -8.42 -13.55 -19.64
CA ALA A 69 -7.61 -12.50 -19.03
C ALA A 69 -8.48 -11.29 -18.68
N ARG A 70 -9.33 -10.83 -19.60
CA ARG A 70 -10.26 -9.73 -19.36
C ARG A 70 -11.27 -10.03 -18.24
N ASP A 71 -11.69 -11.27 -18.09
CA ASP A 71 -12.62 -11.70 -17.04
C ASP A 71 -11.94 -11.84 -15.68
N LEU A 72 -10.67 -12.26 -15.65
CA LEU A 72 -9.85 -12.29 -14.44
C LEU A 72 -9.56 -10.86 -13.94
N LEU A 73 -9.19 -9.94 -14.85
CA LEU A 73 -9.00 -8.53 -14.51
C LEU A 73 -10.31 -7.90 -14.02
N ARG A 74 -11.46 -8.24 -14.63
CA ARG A 74 -12.77 -7.76 -14.15
C ARG A 74 -13.11 -8.25 -12.74
N LYS A 75 -12.70 -9.46 -12.37
CA LYS A 75 -12.85 -9.99 -11.01
C LYS A 75 -11.91 -9.30 -10.02
N HIS A 76 -10.66 -9.02 -10.43
CA HIS A 76 -9.68 -8.35 -9.58
C HIS A 76 -9.98 -6.86 -9.34
N TYR A 77 -10.53 -6.16 -10.34
CA TYR A 77 -10.80 -4.72 -10.24
C TYR A 77 -12.27 -4.37 -10.03
N GLY A 78 -13.15 -5.36 -9.80
CA GLY A 78 -14.58 -5.13 -9.52
C GLY A 78 -15.40 -4.54 -10.69
N LEU A 79 -14.81 -4.40 -11.88
CA LEU A 79 -15.41 -3.73 -13.06
C LEU A 79 -16.61 -4.45 -13.70
N GLY A 80 -17.05 -5.58 -13.14
CA GLY A 80 -18.27 -6.31 -13.56
C GLY A 80 -19.43 -6.24 -12.56
N VAL A 81 -19.19 -5.63 -11.40
CA VAL A 81 -20.21 -5.41 -10.37
C VAL A 81 -20.51 -3.92 -10.41
N GLY A 82 -21.58 -3.53 -11.12
CA GLY A 82 -22.23 -2.25 -10.84
C GLY A 82 -22.47 -2.15 -9.32
N PRO A 83 -22.50 -0.93 -8.74
CA PRO A 83 -22.51 -0.74 -7.29
C PRO A 83 -23.43 -1.78 -6.65
N PRO A 84 -22.95 -2.56 -5.66
CA PRO A 84 -23.68 -3.71 -5.15
C PRO A 84 -25.08 -3.24 -4.77
N THR A 85 -26.09 -3.62 -5.56
CA THR A 85 -27.48 -3.46 -5.16
C THR A 85 -27.58 -4.22 -3.85
N PRO A 86 -27.87 -3.56 -2.72
CA PRO A 86 -28.02 -4.26 -1.46
C PRO A 86 -29.07 -5.35 -1.67
N LEU A 87 -28.74 -6.60 -1.31
CA LEU A 87 -29.73 -7.67 -1.36
C LEU A 87 -30.98 -7.21 -0.59
N PRO A 88 -32.18 -7.24 -1.19
CA PRO A 88 -33.41 -6.81 -0.53
C PRO A 88 -33.79 -7.86 0.51
N GLY A 89 -33.22 -7.79 1.71
CA GLY A 89 -33.58 -8.68 2.82
C GLY A 89 -32.67 -8.71 4.03
N ALA A 90 -31.42 -8.23 3.95
CA ALA A 90 -30.45 -8.43 5.03
C ALA A 90 -30.13 -7.21 5.93
N THR A 91 -30.56 -5.99 5.60
CA THR A 91 -29.84 -4.79 6.10
C THR A 91 -30.61 -3.83 6.99
N ARG A 92 -31.82 -4.18 7.42
CA ARG A 92 -32.65 -3.27 8.22
C ARG A 92 -33.26 -3.93 9.46
N ASN A 93 -32.45 -4.73 10.15
CA ASN A 93 -32.86 -5.33 11.42
C ASN A 93 -32.48 -4.39 12.57
N PRO A 94 -33.46 -3.85 13.33
CA PRO A 94 -33.16 -2.97 14.45
C PRO A 94 -32.54 -3.67 15.66
N MET A 95 -32.60 -5.00 15.70
CA MET A 95 -32.08 -5.84 16.79
C MET A 95 -30.67 -6.39 16.52
N ASN A 96 -30.11 -6.19 15.32
CA ASN A 96 -28.79 -6.69 14.95
C ASN A 96 -27.75 -5.58 15.10
N LEU A 97 -26.66 -5.83 15.84
CA LEU A 97 -25.63 -4.82 16.15
C LEU A 97 -24.86 -4.35 14.92
N ASP A 98 -24.70 -5.20 13.90
CA ASP A 98 -23.95 -4.90 12.67
C ASP A 98 -24.82 -4.24 11.60
N SER A 99 -26.11 -4.08 11.87
CA SER A 99 -27.09 -3.55 10.94
C SER A 99 -27.10 -2.02 10.98
N THR A 100 -27.15 -1.39 9.80
CA THR A 100 -27.23 0.07 9.65
C THR A 100 -28.49 0.69 10.29
N ALA A 101 -29.52 -0.11 10.57
CA ALA A 101 -30.75 0.33 11.20
C ALA A 101 -30.88 -0.12 12.66
N PHE A 102 -29.77 -0.50 13.30
CA PHE A 102 -29.72 -0.90 14.70
C PHE A 102 -30.33 0.18 15.61
N ASP A 103 -31.25 -0.22 16.48
CA ASP A 103 -31.80 0.63 17.53
C ASP A 103 -31.29 0.14 18.89
N ALA A 104 -30.31 0.86 19.42
CA ALA A 104 -29.67 0.54 20.70
C ALA A 104 -30.68 0.52 21.85
N LYS A 105 -31.71 1.39 21.84
CA LYS A 105 -32.67 1.48 22.93
C LYS A 105 -33.56 0.24 22.97
N SER A 106 -34.17 -0.12 21.85
CA SER A 106 -35.03 -1.30 21.76
C SER A 106 -34.26 -2.60 22.04
N TYR A 107 -33.01 -2.70 21.54
CA TYR A 107 -32.14 -3.84 21.85
C TYR A 107 -31.84 -3.95 23.35
N TYR A 108 -31.49 -2.82 23.99
CA TYR A 108 -31.21 -2.79 25.43
C TYR A 108 -32.42 -3.14 26.28
N GLU A 109 -33.59 -2.56 25.99
CA GLU A 109 -34.85 -2.83 26.70
C GLU A 109 -35.24 -4.31 26.60
N GLN A 110 -35.09 -4.91 25.42
CA GLN A 110 -35.31 -6.34 25.24
C GLN A 110 -34.29 -7.15 26.04
N LEU A 111 -33.00 -6.79 26.00
CA LEU A 111 -31.93 -7.53 26.64
C LEU A 111 -32.09 -7.55 28.18
N ILE A 112 -32.39 -6.41 28.81
CA ILE A 112 -32.56 -6.32 30.27
C ILE A 112 -33.84 -7.00 30.77
N THR A 113 -34.89 -7.03 29.94
CA THR A 113 -36.17 -7.67 30.30
C THR A 113 -36.13 -9.18 30.15
N THR A 114 -35.32 -9.70 29.21
CA THR A 114 -35.33 -11.14 28.84
C THR A 114 -34.11 -11.92 29.36
N SER A 115 -33.02 -11.24 29.73
CA SER A 115 -31.77 -11.89 30.14
C SER A 115 -31.56 -11.89 31.64
N SER A 116 -30.87 -12.91 32.14
CA SER A 116 -30.43 -12.96 33.54
C SER A 116 -29.21 -12.07 33.79
N LEU A 117 -29.02 -11.62 35.04
CA LEU A 117 -27.88 -10.77 35.43
C LEU A 117 -26.50 -11.37 35.04
N PRO A 118 -26.21 -12.67 35.27
CA PRO A 118 -24.95 -13.27 34.82
C PRO A 118 -24.74 -13.19 33.30
N THR A 119 -25.82 -13.39 32.52
CA THR A 119 -25.77 -13.25 31.06
C THR A 119 -25.45 -11.82 30.64
N LEU A 120 -26.04 -10.84 31.33
CA LEU A 120 -25.81 -9.42 31.06
C LEU A 120 -24.35 -9.02 31.35
N LEU A 121 -23.79 -9.45 32.48
CA LEU A 121 -22.38 -9.20 32.81
C LEU A 121 -21.42 -9.87 31.83
N LYS A 122 -21.76 -11.07 31.34
CA LYS A 122 -20.96 -11.72 30.30
C LYS A 122 -21.00 -10.91 29.01
N ARG A 123 -22.19 -10.48 28.58
CA ARG A 123 -22.35 -9.68 27.35
C ARG A 123 -21.64 -8.33 27.45
N GLU A 124 -21.66 -7.69 28.61
CA GLU A 124 -20.89 -6.46 28.87
C GLU A 124 -19.38 -6.69 28.65
N ASN A 125 -18.82 -7.75 29.24
CA ASN A 125 -17.39 -8.04 29.09
C ASN A 125 -17.02 -8.37 27.63
N GLU A 126 -17.88 -9.10 26.92
CA GLU A 126 -17.70 -9.37 25.49
C GLU A 126 -17.69 -8.06 24.69
N LEU A 127 -18.67 -7.18 24.88
CA LEU A 127 -18.74 -5.88 24.21
C LEU A 127 -17.54 -5.00 24.53
N LEU A 128 -17.05 -4.99 25.77
CA LEU A 128 -15.84 -4.24 26.13
C LEU A 128 -14.60 -4.78 25.43
N SER A 129 -14.52 -6.09 25.21
CA SER A 129 -13.45 -6.70 24.43
C SER A 129 -13.56 -6.32 22.96
N GLU A 130 -14.75 -6.47 22.36
CA GLU A 130 -15.05 -6.11 20.97
C GLU A 130 -14.72 -4.62 20.70
N ILE A 131 -15.09 -3.70 21.59
CA ILE A 131 -14.79 -2.27 21.46
C ILE A 131 -13.27 -2.02 21.42
N ARG A 132 -12.50 -2.70 22.27
CA ARG A 132 -11.04 -2.54 22.32
C ARG A 132 -10.37 -3.10 21.06
N GLU A 133 -10.84 -4.25 20.59
CA GLU A 133 -10.37 -4.88 19.36
C GLU A 133 -10.65 -3.97 18.16
N LEU A 134 -11.89 -3.50 17.99
CA LEU A 134 -12.28 -2.58 16.92
C LEU A 134 -11.50 -1.27 16.95
N ASP A 135 -11.22 -0.70 18.14
CA ASP A 135 -10.37 0.50 18.20
C ASP A 135 -8.92 0.20 17.81
N SER A 136 -8.38 -0.96 18.20
CA SER A 136 -7.04 -1.37 17.79
C SER A 136 -6.93 -1.60 16.28
N GLU A 137 -7.93 -2.22 15.66
CA GLU A 137 -8.04 -2.42 14.21
C GLU A 137 -8.14 -1.08 13.48
N ARG A 138 -8.97 -0.17 14.00
CA ARG A 138 -9.11 1.20 13.46
C ARG A 138 -7.77 1.93 13.51
N GLN A 139 -7.05 1.86 14.63
CA GLN A 139 -5.73 2.48 14.78
C GLN A 139 -4.71 1.86 13.82
N ALA A 140 -4.69 0.53 13.68
CA ALA A 140 -3.80 -0.16 12.75
C ALA A 140 -4.07 0.24 11.30
N LEU A 141 -5.34 0.33 10.89
CA LEU A 141 -5.72 0.77 9.55
C LEU A 141 -5.27 2.20 9.26
N VAL A 142 -5.53 3.11 10.19
CA VAL A 142 -5.12 4.52 10.09
C VAL A 142 -3.60 4.62 9.99
N TYR A 143 -2.86 3.88 10.82
CA TYR A 143 -1.41 3.85 10.77
C TYR A 143 -0.88 3.35 9.42
N ASN A 144 -1.37 2.18 8.95
CA ASN A 144 -0.95 1.61 7.68
C ASN A 144 -1.21 2.56 6.53
N HIS A 145 -2.42 3.14 6.46
CA HIS A 145 -2.78 4.06 5.39
C HIS A 145 -1.91 5.33 5.42
N HIS A 146 -1.68 5.93 6.60
CA HIS A 146 -0.80 7.09 6.69
C HIS A 146 0.65 6.76 6.33
N HIS A 147 1.15 5.60 6.76
CA HIS A 147 2.49 5.15 6.44
C HIS A 147 2.67 4.93 4.93
N GLU A 148 1.69 4.29 4.28
CA GLU A 148 1.68 4.08 2.84
C GLU A 148 1.59 5.40 2.06
N LEU A 149 0.75 6.34 2.51
CA LEU A 149 0.64 7.67 1.87
C LEU A 149 1.95 8.45 1.95
N ILE A 150 2.64 8.40 3.09
CA ILE A 150 3.95 9.03 3.26
C ILE A 150 4.96 8.37 2.32
N ALA A 151 5.04 7.04 2.30
CA ALA A 151 5.96 6.30 1.42
C ALA A 151 5.69 6.58 -0.08
N ALA A 152 4.42 6.69 -0.47
CA ALA A 152 4.03 7.06 -1.83
C ALA A 152 4.44 8.50 -2.14
N SER A 153 4.24 9.44 -1.21
CA SER A 153 4.67 10.83 -1.35
C SER A 153 6.20 10.93 -1.53
N ASP A 154 6.97 10.19 -0.73
CA ASP A 154 8.44 10.13 -0.85
C ASP A 154 8.86 9.56 -2.21
N THR A 155 8.17 8.52 -2.68
CA THR A 155 8.40 7.95 -4.01
C THR A 155 8.13 8.96 -5.12
N ILE A 156 7.02 9.72 -5.03
CA ILE A 156 6.69 10.79 -5.98
C ILE A 156 7.75 11.89 -5.96
N ALA A 157 8.22 12.29 -4.78
CA ALA A 157 9.28 13.29 -4.65
C ALA A 157 10.59 12.80 -5.29
N ALA A 158 10.98 11.55 -5.05
CA ALA A 158 12.16 10.95 -5.67
C ALA A 158 12.01 10.81 -7.20
N MET A 159 10.83 10.44 -7.69
CA MET A 159 10.55 10.40 -9.13
C MET A 159 10.65 11.77 -9.77
N LYS A 160 10.12 12.81 -9.11
CA LYS A 160 10.20 14.20 -9.57
C LYS A 160 11.66 14.66 -9.66
N ALA A 161 12.45 14.44 -8.62
CA ALA A 161 13.87 14.83 -8.63
C ALA A 161 14.66 14.15 -9.77
N ARG A 162 14.39 12.86 -10.05
CA ARG A 162 15.01 12.15 -11.18
C ARG A 162 14.55 12.67 -12.55
N ALA A 163 13.29 13.08 -12.67
CA ALA A 163 12.80 13.67 -13.91
C ALA A 163 13.45 15.04 -14.18
N GLU A 164 13.62 15.85 -13.13
CA GLU A 164 14.33 17.14 -13.21
C GLU A 164 15.81 16.96 -13.59
N SER A 165 16.51 15.96 -13.03
CA SER A 165 17.89 15.68 -13.44
C SER A 165 17.99 15.20 -14.88
N LEU A 166 17.05 14.38 -15.35
CA LEU A 166 17.02 13.90 -16.73
C LEU A 166 16.82 15.04 -17.74
N ASP A 167 15.99 16.03 -17.41
CA ASP A 167 15.78 17.20 -18.27
C ASP A 167 17.09 18.00 -18.45
N ALA A 168 17.85 18.18 -17.37
CA ALA A 168 19.18 18.80 -17.43
C ALA A 168 20.17 17.99 -18.29
N ASP A 169 20.18 16.66 -18.15
CA ASP A 169 21.02 15.78 -18.98
C ASP A 169 20.66 15.86 -20.47
N LEU A 170 19.36 15.97 -20.80
CA LEU A 170 18.89 16.13 -22.18
C LEU A 170 19.30 17.47 -22.78
N GLU A 171 19.28 18.56 -22.01
CA GLU A 171 19.79 19.86 -22.46
C GLU A 171 21.30 19.80 -22.72
N LEU A 172 22.07 19.15 -21.84
CA LEU A 172 23.50 18.95 -22.07
C LEU A 172 23.76 18.14 -23.36
N LEU A 173 22.97 17.08 -23.60
CA LEU A 173 23.06 16.28 -24.82
C LEU A 173 22.75 17.09 -26.08
N LYS A 174 21.74 17.98 -26.04
CA LYS A 174 21.41 18.88 -27.16
C LYS A 174 22.56 19.84 -27.46
N ILE A 175 23.18 20.42 -26.44
CA ILE A 175 24.34 21.31 -26.60
C ILE A 175 25.48 20.55 -27.28
N ALA A 176 25.83 19.37 -26.78
CA ALA A 176 26.88 18.55 -27.36
C ALA A 176 26.61 18.18 -28.84
N PHE A 177 25.35 17.83 -29.18
CA PHE A 177 24.99 17.56 -30.58
C PHE A 177 25.10 18.81 -31.47
N SER A 178 24.72 19.98 -30.95
CA SER A 178 24.89 21.26 -31.66
C SER A 178 26.37 21.58 -31.90
N GLU A 179 27.24 21.32 -30.94
CA GLU A 179 28.69 21.49 -31.11
C GLU A 179 29.27 20.53 -32.14
N ILE A 180 28.89 19.25 -32.09
CA ILE A 180 29.29 18.24 -33.08
C ILE A 180 28.81 18.66 -34.48
N SER A 181 27.56 19.11 -34.61
CA SER A 181 27.02 19.58 -35.89
C SER A 181 27.77 20.81 -36.42
N ARG A 182 28.17 21.73 -35.54
CA ARG A 182 28.97 22.91 -35.90
C ARG A 182 30.36 22.50 -36.38
N LEU A 183 31.06 21.65 -35.61
CA LEU A 183 32.39 21.13 -35.99
C LEU A 183 32.32 20.34 -37.30
N GLY A 184 31.30 19.51 -37.48
CA GLY A 184 31.10 18.75 -38.71
C GLY A 184 30.89 19.64 -39.93
N ALA A 185 30.15 20.75 -39.78
CA ALA A 185 29.98 21.74 -40.84
C ALA A 185 31.29 22.47 -41.16
N GLU A 186 32.10 22.80 -40.14
CA GLU A 186 33.42 23.41 -40.32
C GLU A 186 34.38 22.51 -41.09
N VAL A 187 34.46 21.22 -40.72
CA VAL A 187 35.28 20.22 -41.43
C VAL A 187 34.80 20.03 -42.88
N ALA A 188 33.49 19.99 -43.12
CA ALA A 188 32.96 19.86 -44.48
C ALA A 188 33.34 21.04 -45.40
N ILE A 189 33.48 22.25 -44.85
CA ILE A 189 33.90 23.44 -45.62
C ILE A 189 35.39 23.34 -46.00
N GLU A 190 36.24 22.76 -45.16
CA GLU A 190 37.67 22.54 -45.48
C GLU A 190 37.88 21.51 -46.59
N ASP A 191 37.04 20.46 -46.65
CA ASP A 191 37.10 19.45 -47.72
C ASP A 191 36.66 20.02 -49.09
N ASP A 192 35.67 20.91 -49.14
CA ASP A 192 35.24 21.57 -50.38
C ASP A 192 36.26 22.61 -50.90
N ASN A 193 37.08 23.20 -50.02
CA ASN A 193 38.09 24.20 -50.40
C ASN A 193 39.43 23.59 -50.87
N GLN A 194 39.65 22.28 -50.70
CA GLN A 194 40.84 21.57 -51.23
C GLN A 194 40.62 20.96 -52.63
N GLY A 195 39.44 21.18 -53.24
CA GLY A 195 39.03 20.61 -54.53
C GLY A 195 39.00 21.58 -55.72
N ASN A 196 39.85 22.62 -55.76
CA ASN A 196 40.00 23.44 -56.97
C ASN A 196 41.45 23.31 -57.51
N PRO A 197 41.65 22.87 -58.77
CA PRO A 197 42.98 22.68 -59.37
C PRO A 197 43.77 23.98 -59.57
#